data_AF-A0A7C3I2Q1-F1
#
_entry.id   AF-A0A7C3I2Q1-F1
#
_cell.length_a   1.000
_cell.length_b   1.000
_cell.length_c   1.000
_cell.angle_alpha   90.00
_cell.angle_beta   90.00
_cell.angle_gamma   90.00
#
_symmetry.space_group_name_H-M   'P 1'
#
loop_
_entity.id
_entity.type
_entity.pdbx_description
1 polymer ?
#
loop_
_entity_poly.entity_id
_entity_poly.type
_entity_poly.pdbx_seq_one_letter_code
_entity_poly.pdbx_strand_id
1 'polypeptide(L)'
;MNRLRDPCSFRADMPRFEFDLELTPEQFLEYYRGHVRTVRARATNGLVVEFPAALLQRFLTPEGIRGRFVLTCDEQFRHPRMERVPPGPEARAPGPSG
;
A
#
# COMPACT_ATOMS: atom_id res chain seq x y z
N MET A 1 34.73 7.63 -32.06
CA MET A 1 33.36 8.17 -31.96
C MET A 1 32.55 7.28 -31.02
N ASN A 2 32.01 7.92 -29.99
CA ASN A 2 31.39 7.36 -28.80
C ASN A 2 29.99 6.80 -29.09
N ARG A 3 29.75 5.50 -28.86
CA ARG A 3 28.43 4.92 -28.57
C ARG A 3 28.60 3.72 -27.64
N LEU A 4 29.04 4.01 -26.42
CA LEU A 4 28.66 3.18 -25.28
C LEU A 4 27.13 3.19 -25.27
N ARG A 5 26.52 2.10 -25.71
CA ARG A 5 25.07 1.94 -25.66
C ARG A 5 24.78 1.41 -24.27
N ASP A 6 24.36 2.31 -23.39
CA ASP A 6 24.03 2.05 -22.00
C ASP A 6 23.10 0.83 -21.88
N PRO A 7 23.47 -0.23 -21.14
CA PRO A 7 22.54 -1.32 -20.83
C PRO A 7 21.48 -0.92 -19.78
N CYS A 8 21.52 0.30 -19.24
CA CYS A 8 20.64 0.73 -18.15
C CYS A 8 19.37 1.50 -18.58
N SER A 9 19.16 1.70 -19.89
CA SER A 9 18.09 2.61 -20.36
C SER A 9 16.67 2.00 -20.43
N PHE A 10 16.43 0.79 -19.90
CA PHE A 10 15.13 0.10 -20.13
C PHE A 10 14.44 -0.55 -18.92
N ARG A 11 14.98 -0.50 -17.70
CA ARG A 11 14.30 -1.10 -16.54
C ARG A 11 14.20 -0.12 -15.39
N ALA A 12 13.44 0.94 -15.63
CA ALA A 12 12.93 1.84 -14.59
C ALA A 12 11.44 1.60 -14.32
N ASP A 13 10.94 0.37 -14.59
CA ASP A 13 9.62 -0.01 -14.12
C ASP A 13 9.80 -0.51 -12.68
N MET A 14 9.73 0.43 -11.73
CA MET A 14 9.40 0.10 -10.35
C MET A 14 7.88 -0.06 -10.32
N PRO A 15 7.35 -1.29 -10.41
CA PRO A 15 5.91 -1.49 -10.41
C PRO A 15 5.32 -0.93 -9.12
N ARG A 16 4.48 0.10 -9.30
CA ARG A 16 3.69 0.69 -8.23
C ARG A 16 2.29 0.09 -8.26
N PHE A 17 1.81 -0.32 -7.09
CA PHE A 17 0.49 -0.91 -6.91
C PHE A 17 -0.31 0.00 -6.00
N GLU A 18 -1.34 0.61 -6.58
CA GLU A 18 -2.30 1.42 -5.83
C GLU A 18 -3.46 0.51 -5.42
N PHE A 19 -3.81 0.50 -4.14
CA PHE A 19 -4.98 -0.20 -3.61
C PHE A 19 -5.63 0.61 -2.51
N ASP A 20 -6.93 0.40 -2.36
CA ASP A 20 -7.64 0.81 -1.16
C ASP A 20 -7.53 -0.30 -0.12
N LEU A 21 -7.23 0.09 1.12
CA LEU A 21 -7.21 -0.83 2.23
C LEU A 21 -8.06 -0.26 3.35
N GLU A 22 -9.09 -1.02 3.72
CA GLU A 22 -9.93 -0.77 4.88
C GLU A 22 -9.82 -1.98 5.82
N LEU A 23 -9.01 -1.84 6.87
CA LEU A 23 -8.94 -2.76 7.98
C LEU A 23 -9.28 -2.03 9.27
N THR A 24 -10.34 -2.46 9.94
CA THR A 24 -10.62 -2.00 11.30
C THR A 24 -9.61 -2.62 12.28
N PRO A 25 -9.29 -1.92 13.39
CA PRO A 25 -8.34 -2.43 14.36
C PRO A 25 -8.87 -3.69 15.06
N GLU A 26 -10.20 -3.82 15.17
CA GLU A 26 -10.90 -4.98 15.70
C GLU A 26 -10.68 -6.23 14.84
N GLN A 27 -10.75 -6.09 13.50
CA GLN A 27 -10.40 -7.18 12.58
C GLN A 27 -8.95 -7.63 12.84
N PHE A 28 -8.02 -6.68 13.00
CA PHE A 28 -6.61 -6.96 13.32
C PHE A 28 -6.41 -7.67 14.67
N LEU A 29 -7.26 -7.37 15.66
CA LEU A 29 -7.22 -7.95 17.01
C LEU A 29 -7.63 -9.42 17.01
N GLU A 30 -8.63 -9.80 16.22
CA GLU A 30 -9.01 -11.21 16.04
C GLU A 30 -7.95 -12.01 15.26
N TYR A 31 -7.25 -11.39 14.30
CA TYR A 31 -6.15 -12.03 13.57
C TYR A 31 -4.93 -12.38 14.44
N TYR A 32 -4.70 -11.64 15.53
CA TYR A 32 -3.60 -11.90 16.48
C TYR A 32 -3.82 -13.15 17.36
N ARG A 33 -5.02 -13.76 17.34
CA ARG A 33 -5.29 -15.07 17.98
C ARG A 33 -4.58 -16.25 17.30
N GLY A 34 -3.84 -16.04 16.21
CA GLY A 34 -2.74 -16.96 15.84
C GLY A 34 -2.72 -17.54 14.42
N HIS A 35 -3.40 -16.95 13.43
CA HIS A 35 -3.46 -17.57 12.09
C HIS A 35 -2.95 -16.74 10.91
N VAL A 36 -2.90 -15.41 10.97
CA VAL A 36 -2.57 -14.58 9.79
C VAL A 36 -1.43 -13.62 10.09
N ARG A 37 -0.32 -13.82 9.37
CA ARG A 37 0.94 -13.03 9.50
C ARG A 37 1.10 -12.06 8.32
N THR A 38 0.36 -12.29 7.25
CA THR A 38 0.42 -11.58 5.98
C THR A 38 -0.94 -11.02 5.61
N VAL A 39 -0.97 -9.77 5.13
CA VAL A 39 -2.16 -9.09 4.62
C VAL A 39 -2.11 -9.17 3.10
N ARG A 40 -3.22 -9.59 2.51
CA ARG A 40 -3.41 -9.71 1.07
C ARG A 40 -4.32 -8.60 0.60
N ALA A 41 -3.81 -7.68 -0.22
CA ALA A 41 -4.56 -6.56 -0.76
C ALA A 41 -4.69 -6.67 -2.28
N ARG A 42 -5.85 -6.29 -2.81
CA ARG A 42 -6.11 -6.29 -4.25
C ARG A 42 -5.84 -4.90 -4.82
N ALA A 43 -4.82 -4.81 -5.68
CA ALA A 43 -4.51 -3.61 -6.44
C ALA A 43 -5.58 -3.31 -7.48
N THR A 44 -5.73 -2.03 -7.82
CA THR A 44 -6.63 -1.57 -8.90
C THR A 44 -6.25 -2.17 -10.24
N ASN A 45 -4.96 -2.51 -10.43
CA ASN A 45 -4.45 -3.20 -11.62
C ASN A 45 -4.89 -4.68 -11.70
N GLY A 46 -5.64 -5.20 -10.72
CA GLY A 46 -6.07 -6.59 -10.65
C GLY A 46 -5.02 -7.55 -10.04
N LEU A 47 -3.82 -7.04 -9.75
CA LEU A 47 -2.77 -7.78 -9.07
C LEU A 47 -3.08 -7.88 -7.57
N VAL A 48 -2.70 -9.00 -6.97
CA VAL A 48 -2.88 -9.22 -5.54
C VAL A 48 -1.52 -9.18 -4.88
N VAL A 49 -1.33 -8.19 -4.01
CA VAL A 49 -0.10 -8.00 -3.26
C VAL A 49 -0.24 -8.61 -1.88
N GLU A 50 0.75 -9.39 -1.47
CA GLU A 50 0.82 -9.97 -0.13
C GLU A 50 2.04 -9.42 0.59
N PHE A 51 1.83 -8.90 1.79
CA PHE A 51 2.89 -8.30 2.58
C PHE A 51 2.67 -8.58 4.07
N PRO A 52 3.73 -8.60 4.90
CA PRO A 52 3.58 -8.87 6.32
C PRO A 52 2.75 -7.78 7.00
N ALA A 53 1.80 -8.21 7.84
CA ALA A 53 0.95 -7.34 8.65
C ALA A 53 1.75 -6.34 9.51
N ALA A 54 2.99 -6.70 9.85
CA ALA A 54 3.93 -5.84 10.57
C ALA A 54 4.23 -4.50 9.85
N LEU A 55 4.16 -4.45 8.51
CA LEU A 55 4.32 -3.20 7.76
C LEU A 55 3.16 -2.25 8.01
N LEU A 56 1.95 -2.79 8.14
CA LEU A 56 0.75 -2.03 8.46
C LEU A 56 0.62 -1.71 9.94
N GLN A 57 1.22 -2.51 10.83
CA GLN A 57 1.19 -2.28 12.27
C GLN A 57 1.69 -0.88 12.65
N ARG A 58 2.68 -0.32 11.92
CA ARG A 58 3.15 1.06 12.13
C ARG A 58 2.23 2.15 11.57
N PHE A 59 1.34 1.79 10.65
CA PHE A 59 0.33 2.67 10.05
C PHE A 59 -1.06 2.47 10.67
N LEU A 60 -1.20 1.51 11.58
CA LEU A 60 -2.42 1.25 12.34
C LEU A 60 -2.69 2.43 13.26
N THR A 61 -3.81 3.11 13.02
CA THR A 61 -4.30 4.16 13.92
C THR A 61 -5.37 3.56 14.85
N PRO A 62 -5.73 4.24 15.94
CA PRO A 62 -6.86 3.81 16.79
C PRO A 62 -8.20 3.74 16.05
N GLU A 63 -8.32 4.42 14.90
CA GLU A 63 -9.49 4.33 14.01
C GLU A 63 -9.40 3.16 13.01
N GLY A 64 -8.25 2.48 12.95
CA GLY A 64 -7.93 1.46 11.97
C GLY A 64 -7.03 1.94 10.83
N ILE A 65 -7.00 1.17 9.76
CA ILE A 65 -6.26 1.45 8.54
C ILE A 65 -7.30 1.66 7.47
N ARG A 66 -7.57 2.91 7.11
CA ARG A 66 -8.52 3.26 6.07
C ARG A 66 -7.92 4.27 5.12
N GLY A 67 -8.07 4.01 3.82
CA GLY A 67 -7.66 4.90 2.74
C GLY A 67 -6.80 4.22 1.70
N ARG A 68 -6.21 5.04 0.83
CA ARG A 68 -5.43 4.58 -0.31
C ARG A 68 -3.97 4.39 0.06
N PHE A 69 -3.43 3.23 -0.29
CA PHE A 69 -2.03 2.87 -0.11
C PHE A 69 -1.37 2.62 -1.46
N VAL A 70 -0.10 3.00 -1.56
CA VAL A 70 0.75 2.68 -2.70
C VAL A 70 1.86 1.76 -2.23
N LEU A 71 1.97 0.60 -2.87
CA LEU A 71 3.07 -0.34 -2.68
C LEU A 71 3.97 -0.30 -3.91
N THR A 72 5.19 0.18 -3.72
CA THR A 72 6.22 0.18 -4.77
C THR A 72 7.11 -1.03 -4.57
N CYS A 73 7.17 -1.90 -5.56
CA CYS A 73 8.05 -3.06 -5.55
C CYS A 73 9.25 -2.83 -6.47
N ASP A 74 10.43 -3.22 -6.02
CA ASP A 74 11.61 -3.33 -6.88
C ASP A 74 11.57 -4.63 -7.71
N GLU A 75 12.51 -4.76 -8.64
CA GLU A 75 12.66 -5.91 -9.55
C GLU A 75 12.74 -7.28 -8.86
N GLN A 76 13.11 -7.32 -7.57
CA GLN A 76 13.24 -8.55 -6.79
C GLN A 76 12.15 -8.73 -5.72
N PHE A 77 11.13 -7.85 -5.64
CA PHE A 77 10.12 -7.82 -4.57
C PHE A 77 10.71 -7.85 -3.14
N ARG A 78 12.00 -7.51 -3.00
CA ARG A 78 12.76 -7.67 -1.75
C ARG A 78 12.54 -6.50 -0.79
N HIS A 79 12.24 -5.31 -1.31
CA HIS A 79 12.04 -4.11 -0.51
C HIS A 79 10.73 -3.39 -0.88
N PRO A 80 9.56 -4.01 -0.63
CA PRO A 80 8.29 -3.33 -0.87
C PRO A 80 8.21 -2.05 -0.02
N ARG A 81 8.11 -0.90 -0.67
CA ARG A 81 7.85 0.39 -0.02
C ARG A 81 6.36 0.63 0.04
N MET A 82 5.83 0.80 1.24
CA MET A 82 4.44 1.15 1.48
C MET A 82 4.33 2.62 1.88
N GLU A 83 3.47 3.36 1.17
CA GLU A 83 3.14 4.75 1.46
C GLU A 83 1.63 4.93 1.55
N ARG A 84 1.16 5.67 2.57
CA ARG A 84 -0.26 6.04 2.69
C ARG A 84 -0.48 7.33 1.93
N VAL A 85 -1.37 7.32 0.95
CA VAL A 85 -1.81 8.52 0.26
C VAL A 85 -2.75 9.26 1.20
N PRO A 86 -2.41 10.49 1.64
CA PRO A 86 -3.35 11.27 2.42
C PRO A 86 -4.60 11.50 1.57
N PRO A 87 -5.81 11.32 2.13
CA PRO A 87 -7.00 11.85 1.47
C PRO A 87 -6.74 13.35 1.29
N GLY A 88 -6.79 13.83 0.04
CA GLY A 88 -6.57 15.24 -0.24
C GLY A 88 -7.51 16.13 0.60
N PRO A 89 -7.22 17.43 0.74
CA PRO A 89 -8.02 18.35 1.54
C PRO A 89 -9.49 18.48 1.09
N GLU A 90 -9.89 17.83 -0.01
CA GLU A 90 -11.27 17.74 -0.51
C GLU A 90 -12.24 17.06 0.48
N ALA A 91 -11.75 16.36 1.51
CA ALA A 91 -12.58 15.80 2.58
C ALA A 91 -13.07 16.82 3.62
N ARG A 92 -12.67 18.10 3.57
CA ARG A 92 -13.20 19.16 4.45
C ARG A 92 -14.36 19.94 3.80
N ALA A 93 -15.56 19.34 3.81
CA ALA A 93 -16.88 19.97 4.08
C ALA A 93 -17.37 21.12 3.11
N PRO A 94 -18.68 21.54 3.08
CA PRO A 94 -19.70 21.34 4.12
C PRO A 94 -21.13 21.02 3.67
N GLY A 95 -21.90 20.49 4.62
CA GLY A 95 -23.36 20.57 4.60
C GLY A 95 -23.97 19.99 5.87
N PRO A 96 -24.21 20.78 6.94
CA PRO A 96 -25.29 20.45 7.84
C PRO A 96 -26.59 20.72 7.08
N SER A 97 -27.29 19.69 6.63
CA SER A 97 -28.71 19.82 6.31
C SER A 97 -29.46 19.85 7.65
N GLY A 98 -29.64 21.05 8.18
CA GLY A 98 -30.73 21.36 9.12
C GLY A 98 -32.04 21.58 8.37
#